data_AF-A0A2I7SDS0-F1
#
_entry.id   AF-A0A2I7SDS0-F1
#
_cell.length_a   1.000
_cell.length_b   1.000
_cell.length_c   1.000
_cell.angle_alpha   90.00
_cell.angle_beta   90.00
_cell.angle_gamma   90.00
#
_symmetry.space_group_name_H-M   'P 1'
#
loop_
_entity.id
_entity.type
_entity.pdbx_description
1 polymer ?
#
loop_
_entity_poly.entity_id
_entity_poly.type
_entity_poly.pdbx_seq_one_letter_code
_entity_poly.pdbx_strand_id
1 'polypeptide(L)'
;MFKVSPLRKRQVIGSVIGVVLGAVIFYVLTLDSAEQYVSVGPMNTGHQELSCFACHADAKGNLLQQIQSNISHAVGAREHGVDFGTQDVTVDNCMQCHDRANDRHPTHRFKEPRFKDAVKEIDATTCITCHTEHQEERVSVVSADYCKNCHQDLEVENDPLDISHKAIIAKKQWSTCIQCHDFHGNHRYEVPEKMSDTIPLKQIQQYFDGGADPYGDNKKYQALSQEAWLESLEK
;
A
#
# COMPACT_ATOMS: atom_id res chain seq x y z
N MET A 1 13.95 -59.98 -17.24
CA MET A 1 13.18 -58.76 -17.60
C MET A 1 11.88 -58.74 -16.80
N PHE A 2 11.73 -57.83 -15.84
CA PHE A 2 10.50 -57.72 -15.05
C PHE A 2 9.33 -57.26 -15.95
N LYS A 3 8.29 -58.10 -16.10
CA LYS A 3 7.06 -57.72 -16.80
C LYS A 3 6.30 -56.72 -15.94
N VAL A 4 6.40 -55.43 -16.27
CA VAL A 4 5.64 -54.36 -15.62
C VAL A 4 4.15 -54.57 -15.92
N SER A 5 3.32 -54.66 -14.89
CA SER A 5 1.87 -54.87 -15.04
C SER A 5 1.22 -53.73 -15.83
N PRO A 6 0.12 -53.98 -16.59
CA PRO A 6 -0.60 -52.93 -17.31
C PRO A 6 -1.05 -51.78 -16.39
N LEU A 7 -1.42 -52.10 -15.14
CA LEU A 7 -1.77 -51.12 -14.12
C LEU A 7 -0.58 -50.22 -13.77
N ARG A 8 0.61 -50.80 -13.56
CA ARG A 8 1.82 -50.04 -13.21
C ARG A 8 2.31 -49.17 -14.37
N LYS A 9 2.11 -49.61 -15.62
CA LYS A 9 2.33 -48.75 -16.81
C LYS A 9 1.40 -47.55 -16.84
N ARG A 10 0.10 -47.75 -16.58
CA ARG A 10 -0.89 -46.67 -16.51
C ARG A 10 -0.57 -45.68 -15.37
N GLN A 11 -0.17 -46.18 -14.20
CA GLN A 11 0.27 -45.34 -13.08
C GLN A 11 1.47 -44.47 -13.47
N VAL A 12 2.51 -45.05 -14.08
CA VAL A 12 3.69 -44.29 -14.52
C VAL A 12 3.31 -43.23 -15.56
N ILE A 13 2.50 -43.58 -16.56
CA ILE A 13 2.03 -42.61 -17.57
C ILE A 13 1.23 -41.48 -16.91
N GLY A 14 0.31 -41.81 -16.02
CA GLY A 14 -0.47 -40.82 -15.27
C GLY A 14 0.39 -39.92 -14.40
N SER A 15 1.39 -40.47 -13.69
CA SER A 15 2.35 -39.70 -12.91
C SER A 15 3.18 -38.77 -13.78
N VAL A 16 3.68 -39.23 -14.93
CA VAL A 16 4.44 -38.40 -15.86
C VAL A 16 3.58 -37.26 -16.41
N ILE A 17 2.34 -37.55 -16.83
CA ILE A 17 1.40 -36.51 -17.30
C ILE A 17 1.14 -35.50 -16.19
N GLY A 18 0.88 -35.95 -14.97
CA GLY A 18 0.65 -35.07 -13.82
C GLY A 18 1.85 -34.18 -13.50
N VAL A 19 3.07 -34.73 -13.53
CA VAL A 19 4.31 -33.96 -13.31
C VAL A 19 4.53 -32.95 -14.42
N VAL A 20 4.33 -33.33 -15.69
CA VAL A 20 4.51 -32.41 -16.82
C VAL A 20 3.49 -31.28 -16.76
N LEU A 21 2.20 -31.59 -16.57
CA LEU A 21 1.15 -30.58 -16.43
C LEU A 21 1.41 -29.68 -15.22
N GLY A 22 1.77 -30.25 -14.08
CA GLY A 22 2.09 -29.49 -12.87
C GLY A 22 3.28 -28.55 -13.07
N ALA A 23 4.35 -29.02 -13.71
CA ALA A 23 5.53 -28.20 -14.01
C ALA A 23 5.21 -27.07 -14.99
N VAL A 24 4.38 -27.34 -16.01
CA VAL A 24 3.94 -26.31 -16.97
C VAL A 24 3.07 -25.26 -16.28
N ILE A 25 2.10 -25.68 -15.47
CA ILE A 25 1.25 -24.74 -14.70
C ILE A 25 2.11 -23.90 -13.76
N PHE A 26 3.01 -24.54 -13.00
CA PHE A 26 3.92 -23.83 -12.10
C PHE A 26 4.76 -22.79 -12.87
N TYR A 27 5.37 -23.17 -13.99
CA TYR A 27 6.14 -22.25 -14.81
C TYR A 27 5.31 -21.08 -15.33
N VAL A 28 4.10 -21.34 -15.84
CA VAL A 28 3.20 -20.30 -16.35
C VAL A 28 2.81 -19.31 -15.24
N LEU A 29 2.52 -19.80 -14.03
CA LEU A 29 2.18 -18.95 -12.88
C LEU A 29 3.35 -18.12 -12.35
N THR A 30 4.60 -18.43 -12.73
CA THR A 30 5.79 -17.63 -12.40
C THR A 30 6.15 -16.58 -13.44
N LEU A 31 5.38 -16.47 -14.53
CA LEU A 31 5.61 -15.44 -15.56
C LEU A 31 4.96 -14.12 -15.15
N ASP A 32 5.64 -13.00 -15.45
CA ASP A 32 5.13 -11.64 -15.21
C ASP A 32 3.75 -11.42 -15.85
N SER A 33 3.52 -12.00 -17.03
CA SER A 33 2.23 -11.92 -17.75
C SER A 33 1.07 -12.63 -17.03
N ALA A 34 1.39 -13.49 -16.06
CA ALA A 34 0.42 -14.20 -15.25
C ALA A 34 0.20 -13.56 -13.86
N GLU A 35 0.91 -12.49 -13.50
CA GLU A 35 0.79 -11.83 -12.20
C GLU A 35 -0.66 -11.45 -11.86
N GLN A 36 -1.42 -10.96 -12.85
CA GLN A 36 -2.85 -10.64 -12.69
C GLN A 36 -3.71 -11.83 -12.21
N TYR A 37 -3.30 -13.08 -12.49
CA TYR A 37 -4.01 -14.29 -12.07
C TYR A 37 -3.58 -14.78 -10.69
N VAL A 38 -2.42 -14.32 -10.20
CA VAL A 38 -1.87 -14.66 -8.88
C VAL A 38 -2.15 -13.55 -7.87
N SER A 39 -2.40 -12.33 -8.34
CA SER A 39 -2.77 -11.19 -7.51
C SER A 39 -4.02 -11.49 -6.67
N VAL A 40 -3.98 -11.11 -5.40
CA VAL A 40 -5.10 -11.28 -4.46
C VAL A 40 -6.24 -10.30 -4.73
N GLY A 41 -6.00 -9.28 -5.55
CA GLY A 41 -6.99 -8.28 -5.96
C GLY A 41 -6.41 -7.22 -6.91
N PRO A 42 -7.24 -6.31 -7.44
CA PRO A 42 -6.81 -5.25 -8.34
C PRO A 42 -5.87 -4.26 -7.65
N MET A 43 -4.71 -3.96 -8.24
CA MET A 43 -3.74 -3.00 -7.71
C MET A 43 -4.37 -1.63 -7.43
N ASN A 44 -3.82 -0.89 -6.45
CA ASN A 44 -4.26 0.46 -6.13
C ASN A 44 -4.20 1.38 -7.37
N THR A 45 -5.05 2.39 -7.41
CA THR A 45 -5.07 3.34 -8.52
C THR A 45 -3.74 4.10 -8.64
N GLY A 46 -3.08 3.91 -9.78
CA GLY A 46 -1.75 4.46 -10.09
C GLY A 46 -0.65 3.39 -10.06
N HIS A 47 -0.95 2.19 -9.56
CA HIS A 47 -0.02 1.07 -9.43
C HIS A 47 -0.36 -0.10 -10.38
N GLN A 48 -1.26 0.08 -11.34
CA GLN A 48 -1.74 -1.02 -12.21
C GLN A 48 -0.65 -1.65 -13.08
N GLU A 49 0.39 -0.89 -13.42
CA GLU A 49 1.50 -1.35 -14.26
C GLU A 49 2.72 -1.78 -13.43
N LEU A 50 2.63 -1.76 -12.10
CA LEU A 50 3.72 -2.23 -11.24
C LEU A 50 3.75 -3.75 -11.17
N SER A 51 4.96 -4.31 -11.25
CA SER A 51 5.19 -5.74 -11.03
C SER A 51 5.17 -6.07 -9.55
N CYS A 52 4.80 -7.32 -9.22
CA CYS A 52 4.67 -7.77 -7.83
C CYS A 52 5.96 -7.55 -7.00
N PHE A 53 7.12 -7.78 -7.61
CA PHE A 53 8.43 -7.67 -6.94
C PHE A 53 8.81 -6.23 -6.57
N ALA A 54 8.15 -5.23 -7.18
CA ALA A 54 8.40 -3.82 -6.84
C ALA A 54 8.02 -3.51 -5.39
N CYS A 55 7.05 -4.26 -4.84
CA CYS A 55 6.65 -4.15 -3.44
C CYS A 55 7.03 -5.37 -2.61
N HIS A 56 6.89 -6.58 -3.17
CA HIS A 56 7.15 -7.84 -2.48
C HIS A 56 8.58 -8.34 -2.72
N ALA A 57 9.47 -8.02 -1.78
CA ALA A 57 10.83 -8.54 -1.78
C ALA A 57 10.86 -10.05 -1.44
N ASP A 58 11.86 -10.77 -1.96
CA ASP A 58 12.05 -12.19 -1.65
C ASP A 58 12.22 -12.44 -0.14
N ALA A 59 11.58 -13.50 0.37
CA ALA A 59 11.76 -13.97 1.73
C ALA A 59 13.21 -14.41 1.99
N LYS A 60 13.70 -14.18 3.21
CA LYS A 60 15.08 -14.51 3.58
C LYS A 60 15.34 -16.01 3.53
N GLY A 61 16.45 -16.40 2.92
CA GLY A 61 16.86 -17.80 2.78
C GLY A 61 16.20 -18.50 1.60
N ASN A 62 16.73 -19.66 1.21
CA ASN A 62 16.16 -20.42 0.11
C ASN A 62 14.87 -21.16 0.51
N LEU A 63 14.13 -21.64 -0.49
CA LEU A 63 12.83 -22.31 -0.30
C LEU A 63 12.89 -23.47 0.71
N LEU A 64 13.94 -24.29 0.69
CA LEU A 64 14.09 -25.40 1.62
C LEU A 64 14.29 -24.92 3.06
N GLN A 65 15.06 -23.85 3.25
CA GLN A 65 15.27 -23.23 4.56
C GLN A 65 13.98 -22.62 5.11
N GLN A 66 13.17 -21.98 4.26
CA GLN A 66 11.87 -21.44 4.62
C GLN A 66 10.92 -22.56 5.05
N ILE A 67 10.80 -23.62 4.24
CA ILE A 67 9.98 -24.81 4.55
C ILE A 67 10.42 -25.45 5.87
N GLN A 68 11.72 -25.71 6.03
CA GLN A 68 12.26 -26.33 7.24
C GLN A 68 11.95 -25.49 8.49
N SER A 69 12.11 -24.16 8.39
CA SER A 69 11.84 -23.23 9.49
C SER A 69 10.36 -23.25 9.88
N ASN A 70 9.46 -23.23 8.89
CA ASN A 70 8.02 -23.25 9.13
C ASN A 70 7.52 -24.60 9.65
N ILE A 71 8.09 -25.72 9.21
CA ILE A 71 7.83 -27.04 9.81
C ILE A 71 8.29 -27.06 11.27
N SER A 72 9.50 -26.55 11.55
CA SER A 72 10.04 -26.50 12.91
C SER A 72 9.17 -25.66 13.84
N HIS A 73 8.63 -24.54 13.35
CA HIS A 73 7.66 -23.74 14.08
C HIS A 73 6.35 -24.50 14.33
N ALA A 74 5.79 -25.15 13.31
CA ALA A 74 4.54 -25.90 13.42
C ALA A 74 4.61 -27.05 14.44
N VAL A 75 5.77 -27.68 14.63
CA VAL A 75 5.97 -28.73 15.65
C VAL A 75 6.44 -28.21 17.01
N GLY A 76 6.49 -26.89 17.20
CA GLY A 76 6.89 -26.24 18.45
C GLY A 76 8.40 -26.29 18.75
N ALA A 77 9.22 -26.71 17.79
CA ALA A 77 10.68 -26.67 17.92
C ALA A 77 11.26 -25.25 17.70
N ARG A 78 10.45 -24.32 17.19
CA ARG A 78 10.79 -22.92 16.98
C ARG A 78 9.64 -22.01 17.39
N GLU A 79 9.96 -20.91 18.07
CA GLU A 79 8.96 -19.97 18.60
C GLU A 79 8.18 -19.23 17.49
N HIS A 80 8.86 -18.85 16.41
CA HIS A 80 8.26 -18.10 15.29
C HIS A 80 8.55 -18.75 13.94
N GLY A 81 7.57 -18.68 13.03
CA GLY A 81 7.77 -18.98 11.62
C GLY A 81 8.66 -17.96 10.91
N VAL A 82 8.79 -18.13 9.61
CA VAL A 82 9.44 -17.19 8.69
C VAL A 82 8.56 -16.99 7.47
N ASP A 83 8.72 -15.85 6.81
CA ASP A 83 8.07 -15.56 5.54
C ASP A 83 8.39 -16.65 4.50
N PHE A 84 7.46 -16.89 3.58
CA PHE A 84 7.56 -17.92 2.56
C PHE A 84 7.36 -17.33 1.17
N GLY A 85 8.33 -17.55 0.28
CA GLY A 85 8.35 -16.93 -1.04
C GLY A 85 8.76 -15.46 -0.97
N THR A 86 7.88 -14.60 -0.46
CA THR A 86 8.08 -13.15 -0.35
C THR A 86 7.86 -12.64 1.07
N GLN A 87 8.42 -11.46 1.38
CA GLN A 87 8.22 -10.75 2.65
C GLN A 87 6.99 -9.85 2.57
N ASP A 88 6.47 -9.51 3.74
CA ASP A 88 5.41 -8.51 3.88
C ASP A 88 5.92 -7.12 3.44
N VAL A 89 5.02 -6.35 2.82
CA VAL A 89 5.32 -4.98 2.39
C VAL A 89 5.38 -4.07 3.61
N THR A 90 6.42 -3.24 3.67
CA THR A 90 6.62 -2.26 4.73
C THR A 90 6.60 -0.84 4.17
N VAL A 91 6.52 0.16 5.06
CA VAL A 91 6.60 1.58 4.68
C VAL A 91 7.87 1.90 3.89
N ASP A 92 8.98 1.21 4.15
CA ASP A 92 10.25 1.44 3.47
C ASP A 92 10.17 1.04 1.99
N ASN A 93 9.34 0.04 1.62
CA ASN A 93 9.06 -0.30 0.23
C ASN A 93 8.38 0.87 -0.50
N CYS A 94 7.37 1.48 0.12
CA CYS A 94 6.67 2.63 -0.45
C CYS A 94 7.60 3.83 -0.63
N MET A 95 8.44 4.10 0.37
CA MET A 95 9.32 5.27 0.38
C MET A 95 10.43 5.19 -0.68
N GLN A 96 10.78 4.02 -1.21
CA GLN A 96 11.75 3.92 -2.30
C GLN A 96 11.33 4.70 -3.56
N CYS A 97 10.02 4.82 -3.82
CA CYS A 97 9.49 5.60 -4.95
C CYS A 97 8.81 6.90 -4.51
N HIS A 98 8.28 6.95 -3.28
CA HIS A 98 7.47 8.07 -2.79
C HIS A 98 8.20 9.05 -1.87
N ASP A 99 9.47 8.80 -1.52
CA ASP A 99 10.22 9.71 -0.64
C ASP A 99 10.38 11.11 -1.26
N ARG A 100 10.21 12.13 -0.43
CA ARG A 100 10.32 13.54 -0.81
C ARG A 100 10.58 14.42 0.40
N ALA A 101 11.38 15.47 0.20
CA ALA A 101 11.81 16.36 1.27
C ALA A 101 10.69 17.22 1.91
N ASN A 102 9.58 17.46 1.19
CA ASN A 102 8.54 18.41 1.60
C ASN A 102 7.17 17.75 1.85
N ASP A 103 7.15 16.48 2.25
CA ASP A 103 5.92 15.86 2.72
C ASP A 103 5.43 16.60 3.98
N ARG A 104 4.13 16.93 4.02
CA ARG A 104 3.50 17.53 5.21
C ARG A 104 3.22 16.51 6.32
N HIS A 105 3.12 15.24 5.96
CA HIS A 105 2.87 14.10 6.85
C HIS A 105 3.89 12.98 6.62
N PRO A 106 5.20 13.23 6.81
CA PRO A 106 6.20 12.19 6.65
C PRO A 106 6.09 11.18 7.79
N THR A 107 6.26 9.89 7.48
CA THR A 107 5.96 8.79 8.41
C THR A 107 6.75 8.84 9.72
N HIS A 108 7.97 9.39 9.70
CA HIS A 108 8.80 9.56 10.89
C HIS A 108 8.19 10.53 11.93
N ARG A 109 7.39 11.52 11.53
CA ARG A 109 6.72 12.44 12.46
C ARG A 109 5.75 11.69 13.37
N PHE A 110 5.03 10.70 12.82
CA PHE A 110 4.06 9.91 13.58
C PHE A 110 4.72 8.97 14.59
N LYS A 111 6.02 8.68 14.45
CA LYS A 111 6.81 7.91 15.42
C LYS A 111 7.23 8.75 16.63
N GLU A 112 6.98 10.06 16.64
CA GLU A 112 7.30 10.91 17.78
C GLU A 112 6.43 10.57 19.01
N PRO A 113 7.00 10.52 20.24
CA PRO A 113 6.28 10.09 21.44
C PRO A 113 4.98 10.87 21.74
N ARG A 114 4.88 12.13 21.29
CA ARG A 114 3.66 12.95 21.47
C ARG A 114 2.44 12.42 20.70
N PHE A 115 2.64 11.61 19.66
CA PHE A 115 1.56 11.01 18.87
C PHE A 115 1.26 9.56 19.26
N LYS A 116 1.90 9.01 20.31
CA LYS A 116 1.75 7.61 20.72
C LYS A 116 0.30 7.16 20.94
N ASP A 117 -0.57 8.08 21.38
CA ASP A 117 -1.97 7.78 21.67
C ASP A 117 -2.84 7.97 20.41
N ALA A 118 -2.52 8.96 19.57
CA ALA A 118 -3.19 9.14 18.28
C ALA A 118 -2.94 7.97 17.31
N VAL A 119 -1.72 7.43 17.29
CA VAL A 119 -1.32 6.30 16.45
C VAL A 119 -2.07 5.00 16.80
N LYS A 120 -2.58 4.87 18.03
CA LYS A 120 -3.42 3.73 18.42
C LYS A 120 -4.81 3.79 17.78
N GLU A 121 -5.31 5.00 17.48
CA GLU A 121 -6.60 5.21 16.83
C GLU A 121 -6.48 5.18 15.31
N ILE A 122 -5.37 5.69 14.76
CA ILE A 122 -5.02 5.59 13.35
C ILE A 122 -3.51 5.48 13.17
N ASP A 123 -3.03 4.32 12.71
CA ASP A 123 -1.60 4.10 12.53
C ASP A 123 -1.08 4.75 11.23
N ALA A 124 -0.80 6.05 11.29
CA ALA A 124 -0.20 6.78 10.18
C ALA A 124 1.32 6.54 10.04
N THR A 125 1.92 5.62 10.81
CA THR A 125 3.35 5.28 10.66
C THR A 125 3.63 4.40 9.43
N THR A 126 2.58 3.85 8.83
CA THR A 126 2.60 3.07 7.60
C THR A 126 1.62 3.62 6.57
N CYS A 127 1.93 3.48 5.29
CA CYS A 127 1.10 3.99 4.20
C CYS A 127 -0.18 3.17 4.02
N ILE A 128 -0.10 1.85 4.25
CA ILE A 128 -1.19 0.89 3.97
C ILE A 128 -2.40 1.04 4.88
N THR A 129 -2.29 1.80 5.98
CA THR A 129 -3.43 2.17 6.81
C THR A 129 -4.46 2.98 6.02
N CYS A 130 -3.97 3.82 5.09
CA CYS A 130 -4.80 4.66 4.24
C CYS A 130 -4.80 4.21 2.78
N HIS A 131 -3.72 3.63 2.30
CA HIS A 131 -3.51 3.22 0.90
C HIS A 131 -3.46 1.70 0.82
N THR A 132 -4.60 1.03 0.97
CA THR A 132 -4.62 -0.42 0.87
C THR A 132 -4.40 -0.86 -0.57
N GLU A 133 -3.37 -1.68 -0.79
CA GLU A 133 -3.14 -2.32 -2.09
C GLU A 133 -4.16 -3.43 -2.34
N HIS A 134 -4.32 -3.83 -3.59
CA HIS A 134 -5.24 -4.90 -4.02
C HIS A 134 -6.74 -4.61 -3.82
N GLN A 135 -7.15 -3.34 -3.72
CA GLN A 135 -8.56 -2.93 -3.59
C GLN A 135 -9.06 -1.96 -4.68
N GLU A 136 -8.26 -1.66 -5.71
CA GLU A 136 -8.56 -0.71 -6.82
C GLU A 136 -8.79 0.76 -6.40
N GLU A 137 -8.94 1.06 -5.12
CA GLU A 137 -9.09 2.42 -4.61
C GLU A 137 -7.75 3.10 -4.33
N ARG A 138 -7.71 4.42 -4.37
CA ARG A 138 -6.54 5.23 -4.00
C ARG A 138 -6.38 5.33 -2.49
N VAL A 139 -7.47 5.59 -1.76
CA VAL A 139 -7.49 5.72 -0.30
C VAL A 139 -8.66 4.90 0.25
N SER A 140 -8.37 3.97 1.15
CA SER A 140 -9.30 2.97 1.71
C SER A 140 -9.99 3.41 3.01
N VAL A 141 -9.54 4.49 3.62
CA VAL A 141 -10.13 4.98 4.87
C VAL A 141 -11.47 5.63 4.59
N VAL A 142 -12.53 4.99 5.11
CA VAL A 142 -13.94 5.34 4.89
C VAL A 142 -14.31 6.77 5.32
N SER A 143 -13.62 7.31 6.33
CA SER A 143 -13.98 8.61 6.91
C SER A 143 -12.82 9.59 6.86
N ALA A 144 -13.03 10.75 6.24
CA ALA A 144 -12.07 11.85 6.21
C ALA A 144 -11.94 12.61 7.55
N ASP A 145 -12.49 12.08 8.66
CA ASP A 145 -12.44 12.72 9.98
C ASP A 145 -11.20 12.36 10.81
N TYR A 146 -10.29 11.54 10.29
CA TYR A 146 -9.10 11.05 10.98
C TYR A 146 -8.15 12.16 11.47
N CYS A 147 -8.22 13.36 10.88
CA CYS A 147 -7.46 14.53 11.31
C CYS A 147 -7.66 14.85 12.80
N LYS A 148 -8.85 14.53 13.35
CA LYS A 148 -9.20 14.78 14.76
C LYS A 148 -8.26 14.08 15.74
N ASN A 149 -7.68 12.95 15.36
CA ASN A 149 -6.84 12.14 16.25
C ASN A 149 -5.54 12.86 16.62
N CYS A 150 -5.07 13.80 15.77
CA CYS A 150 -3.84 14.56 15.99
C CYS A 150 -4.06 16.08 16.12
N HIS A 151 -5.10 16.63 15.47
CA HIS A 151 -5.31 18.08 15.34
C HIS A 151 -6.46 18.62 16.21
N GLN A 152 -6.90 17.88 17.23
CA GLN A 152 -7.98 18.30 18.14
C GLN A 152 -7.70 19.66 18.83
N ASP A 153 -6.44 19.95 19.13
CA ASP A 153 -6.00 21.13 19.88
C ASP A 153 -5.34 22.18 18.96
N LEU A 154 -5.61 22.12 17.65
CA LEU A 154 -5.03 23.04 16.66
C LEU A 154 -5.52 24.48 16.90
N GLU A 155 -4.57 25.39 17.06
CA GLU A 155 -4.80 26.84 17.06
C GLU A 155 -3.95 27.51 15.97
N VAL A 156 -4.59 28.33 15.14
CA VAL A 156 -3.96 29.06 14.02
C VAL A 156 -3.99 30.55 14.36
N GLU A 157 -2.82 31.18 14.50
CA GLU A 157 -2.72 32.58 14.95
C GLU A 157 -3.28 33.58 13.93
N ASN A 158 -2.88 33.45 12.67
CA ASN A 158 -3.33 34.29 11.57
C ASN A 158 -4.22 33.45 10.66
N ASP A 159 -5.42 33.14 11.14
CA ASP A 159 -6.37 32.29 10.42
C ASP A 159 -6.91 33.02 9.18
N PRO A 160 -6.59 32.54 7.96
CA PRO A 160 -7.01 33.21 6.73
C PRO A 160 -8.47 32.94 6.38
N LEU A 161 -9.14 32.02 7.08
CA LEU A 161 -10.49 31.57 6.74
C LEU A 161 -11.58 32.54 7.17
N ASP A 162 -12.66 32.56 6.38
CA ASP A 162 -13.93 33.21 6.75
C ASP A 162 -14.56 32.63 8.04
N ILE A 163 -14.34 31.33 8.29
CA ILE A 163 -14.65 30.65 9.55
C ILE A 163 -13.36 30.06 10.11
N SER A 164 -12.96 30.51 11.29
CA SER A 164 -11.73 30.01 11.93
C SER A 164 -11.70 28.48 12.07
N HIS A 165 -10.52 27.89 11.97
CA HIS A 165 -10.23 26.49 12.26
C HIS A 165 -10.78 26.08 13.64
N LYS A 166 -10.62 26.94 14.64
CA LYS A 166 -11.17 26.72 15.99
C LYS A 166 -12.68 26.52 15.99
N ALA A 167 -13.41 27.28 15.17
CA ALA A 167 -14.86 27.12 15.03
C ALA A 167 -15.26 25.84 14.27
N ILE A 168 -14.49 25.44 13.24
CA ILE A 168 -14.70 24.17 12.51
C ILE A 168 -14.49 22.97 13.46
N ILE A 169 -13.41 23.01 14.24
CA ILE A 169 -13.07 22.01 15.27
C ILE A 169 -14.15 21.91 16.33
N ALA A 170 -14.61 23.05 16.87
CA ALA A 170 -15.68 23.08 17.88
C ALA A 170 -17.00 22.46 17.36
N LYS A 171 -17.27 22.58 16.06
CA LYS A 171 -18.42 21.96 15.39
C LYS A 171 -18.18 20.50 14.98
N LYS A 172 -16.99 19.95 15.25
CA LYS A 172 -16.57 18.58 14.88
C LYS A 172 -16.65 18.31 13.37
N GLN A 173 -16.47 19.34 12.55
CA GLN A 173 -16.55 19.24 11.09
C GLN A 173 -15.21 18.75 10.50
N TRP A 174 -14.64 17.69 11.06
CA TRP A 174 -13.29 17.21 10.71
C TRP A 174 -13.12 16.77 9.27
N SER A 175 -14.18 16.21 8.67
CA SER A 175 -14.15 15.83 7.26
C SER A 175 -13.90 17.03 6.34
N THR A 176 -14.21 18.26 6.76
CA THR A 176 -14.05 19.42 5.88
C THR A 176 -12.60 19.84 5.68
N CYS A 177 -11.66 19.37 6.52
CA CYS A 177 -10.25 19.74 6.43
C CYS A 177 -9.63 19.40 5.06
N ILE A 178 -9.97 18.23 4.51
CA ILE A 178 -9.41 17.75 3.25
C ILE A 178 -9.97 18.51 2.03
N GLN A 179 -11.11 19.18 2.18
CA GLN A 179 -11.71 20.00 1.11
C GLN A 179 -10.85 21.23 0.77
N CYS A 180 -10.05 21.70 1.73
CA CYS A 180 -9.08 22.78 1.54
C CYS A 180 -7.66 22.28 1.43
N HIS A 181 -7.29 21.23 2.17
CA HIS A 181 -5.91 20.78 2.31
C HIS A 181 -5.69 19.44 1.62
N ASP A 182 -4.70 19.41 0.73
CA ASP A 182 -4.02 18.18 0.36
C ASP A 182 -3.23 17.66 1.58
N PHE A 183 -3.56 16.45 2.03
CA PHE A 183 -2.94 15.78 3.18
C PHE A 183 -1.41 15.82 3.05
N HIS A 184 -0.88 15.36 1.92
CA HIS A 184 0.56 15.29 1.70
C HIS A 184 1.18 16.64 1.27
N GLY A 185 0.35 17.58 0.80
CA GLY A 185 0.79 18.89 0.32
C GLY A 185 1.61 18.83 -0.97
N ASN A 186 1.40 17.81 -1.80
CA ASN A 186 2.09 17.63 -3.08
C ASN A 186 1.59 18.55 -4.18
N HIS A 187 0.32 18.96 -4.13
CA HIS A 187 -0.26 19.79 -5.18
C HIS A 187 0.16 21.25 -5.06
N ARG A 188 0.32 21.92 -6.20
CA ARG A 188 0.49 23.37 -6.32
C ARG A 188 -0.83 23.98 -6.76
N TYR A 189 -1.64 24.39 -5.80
CA TYR A 189 -2.91 25.07 -6.02
C TYR A 189 -3.11 26.17 -4.97
N GLU A 190 -4.00 27.11 -5.27
CA GLU A 190 -4.42 28.14 -4.33
C GLU A 190 -5.36 27.52 -3.30
N VAL A 191 -4.95 27.53 -2.03
CA VAL A 191 -5.76 27.00 -0.94
C VAL A 191 -6.96 27.93 -0.73
N PRO A 192 -8.21 27.40 -0.73
CA PRO A 192 -9.39 28.23 -0.51
C PRO A 192 -9.35 28.95 0.84
N GLU A 193 -9.68 30.24 0.83
CA GLU A 193 -9.83 31.07 2.05
C GLU A 193 -11.28 31.12 2.56
N LYS A 194 -12.22 30.52 1.83
CA LYS A 194 -13.65 30.47 2.19
C LYS A 194 -14.20 29.08 2.07
N MET A 195 -15.08 28.71 2.99
CA MET A 195 -15.75 27.41 2.96
C MET A 195 -16.58 27.18 1.68
N SER A 196 -17.09 28.25 1.07
CA SER A 196 -17.83 28.19 -0.20
C SER A 196 -16.99 27.79 -1.40
N ASP A 197 -15.67 28.02 -1.33
CA ASP A 197 -14.75 27.90 -2.47
C ASP A 197 -13.97 26.58 -2.40
N THR A 198 -14.35 25.70 -1.48
CA THR A 198 -13.68 24.42 -1.20
C THR A 198 -14.05 23.33 -2.18
N ILE A 199 -13.18 22.33 -2.31
CA ILE A 199 -13.46 21.14 -3.13
C ILE A 199 -14.58 20.35 -2.45
N PRO A 200 -15.70 20.03 -3.13
CA PRO A 200 -16.78 19.27 -2.53
C PRO A 200 -16.31 17.90 -2.03
N LEU A 201 -16.70 17.50 -0.82
CA LEU A 201 -16.38 16.16 -0.26
C LEU A 201 -16.68 15.00 -1.21
N LYS A 202 -17.75 15.10 -2.00
CA LYS A 202 -18.08 14.06 -2.99
C LYS A 202 -16.99 13.90 -4.05
N GLN A 203 -16.37 15.00 -4.50
CA GLN A 203 -15.26 14.94 -5.45
C GLN A 203 -14.01 14.35 -4.79
N ILE A 204 -13.74 14.68 -3.52
CA ILE A 204 -12.67 14.06 -2.74
C ILE A 204 -12.90 12.55 -2.60
N GLN A 205 -14.11 12.11 -2.28
CA GLN A 205 -14.41 10.68 -2.18
C GLN A 205 -14.23 9.97 -3.53
N GLN A 206 -14.72 10.57 -4.62
CA GLN A 206 -14.49 10.02 -5.96
C GLN A 206 -13.01 9.91 -6.29
N TYR A 207 -12.19 10.86 -5.85
CA TYR A 207 -10.73 10.77 -5.98
C TYR A 207 -10.13 9.65 -5.12
N PHE A 208 -10.61 9.45 -3.90
CA PHE A 208 -10.21 8.34 -3.05
C PHE A 208 -10.58 6.99 -3.67
N ASP A 209 -11.73 6.91 -4.36
CA ASP A 209 -12.19 5.71 -5.07
C ASP A 209 -11.46 5.49 -6.43
N GLY A 210 -10.36 6.22 -6.70
CA GLY A 210 -9.56 6.08 -7.93
C GLY A 210 -9.91 7.04 -9.06
N GLY A 211 -10.87 7.94 -8.85
CA GLY A 211 -11.28 8.96 -9.83
C GLY A 211 -10.25 10.07 -10.07
N ALA A 212 -10.69 11.10 -10.79
CA ALA A 212 -9.87 12.23 -11.21
C ALA A 212 -9.33 13.05 -10.02
N ASP A 213 -8.13 13.62 -10.18
CA ASP A 213 -7.45 14.42 -9.15
C ASP A 213 -8.10 15.80 -9.01
N PRO A 214 -8.73 16.12 -7.85
CA PRO A 214 -9.47 17.36 -7.68
C PRO A 214 -8.57 18.55 -7.35
N TYR A 215 -7.30 18.31 -7.02
CA TYR A 215 -6.30 19.34 -6.78
C TYR A 215 -5.54 19.73 -8.06
N GLY A 216 -5.77 19.01 -9.16
CA GLY A 216 -5.17 19.23 -10.48
C GLY A 216 -3.82 18.53 -10.69
N ASP A 217 -3.31 18.58 -11.91
CA ASP A 217 -2.12 17.80 -12.31
C ASP A 217 -0.79 18.44 -11.90
N ASN A 218 -0.81 19.67 -11.40
CA ASN A 218 0.39 20.41 -11.04
C ASN A 218 0.96 19.95 -9.68
N LYS A 219 1.77 18.90 -9.71
CA LYS A 219 2.43 18.32 -8.54
C LYS A 219 3.84 18.89 -8.35
N LYS A 220 4.25 19.05 -7.09
CA LYS A 220 5.61 19.46 -6.70
C LYS A 220 6.62 18.35 -6.96
N TYR A 221 6.22 17.11 -6.70
CA TYR A 221 7.04 15.92 -6.85
C TYR A 221 6.21 14.81 -7.50
N GLN A 222 6.85 14.07 -8.40
CA GLN A 222 6.33 12.84 -8.98
C GLN A 222 7.02 11.66 -8.30
N ALA A 223 6.28 10.59 -8.02
CA ALA A 223 6.89 9.34 -7.60
C ALA A 223 7.72 8.75 -8.74
N LEU A 224 8.71 7.93 -8.41
CA LEU A 224 9.48 7.19 -9.41
C LEU A 224 8.57 6.17 -10.11
N SER A 225 8.73 6.02 -11.43
CA SER A 225 8.23 4.84 -12.12
C SER A 225 9.07 3.62 -11.71
N GLN A 226 8.57 2.40 -11.97
CA GLN A 226 9.32 1.18 -11.69
C GLN A 226 10.69 1.18 -12.38
N GLU A 227 10.75 1.64 -13.63
CA GLU A 227 12.01 1.73 -14.39
C GLU A 227 12.99 2.71 -13.73
N ALA A 228 12.51 3.90 -13.37
CA ALA A 228 13.34 4.91 -12.71
C ALA A 228 13.82 4.47 -11.31
N TRP A 229 12.99 3.70 -10.60
CA TRP A 229 13.38 3.09 -9.33
C TRP A 229 14.47 2.04 -9.53
N LEU A 230 14.33 1.13 -10.50
CA LEU A 230 15.36 0.14 -10.81
C LEU A 230 16.71 0.80 -11.18
N GLU A 231 16.68 1.84 -12.01
CA GLU A 231 17.88 2.63 -12.35
C GLU A 231 18.53 3.31 -11.14
N SER A 232 17.75 3.57 -10.08
CA SER A 232 18.28 4.16 -8.85
C SER A 232 19.04 3.16 -7.98
N LEU A 233 18.74 1.87 -8.09
CA LEU A 233 19.37 0.77 -7.33
C LEU A 233 20.70 0.31 -7.94
N GLU A 234 20.93 0.56 -9.24
CA GLU A 234 22.16 0.20 -9.94
C GLU A 234 23.33 1.18 -9.73
N LYS A 235 23.11 2.27 -8.98
CA LYS A 235 24.11 3.30 -8.66
C LYS A 235 24.89 2.97 -7.40
#